data_AF-A0A136LXS7-F1
#
_entry.id   AF-A0A136LXS7-F1
#
_cell.length_a   1.000
_cell.length_b   1.000
_cell.length_c   1.000
_cell.angle_alpha   90.00
_cell.angle_beta   90.00
_cell.angle_gamma   90.00
#
_symmetry.space_group_name_H-M   'P 1'
#
loop_
_entity.id
_entity.type
_entity.pdbx_description
1 polymer ?
#
loop_
_entity_poly.entity_id
_entity_poly.type
_entity_poly.pdbx_seq_one_letter_code
_entity_poly.pdbx_strand_id
1 'polypeptide(L)'
;MRAQLRAVVFGIFGIALAIVVVRILLVLVGANRDSQFVIFWFDMSNMFVGAFRDIYPQLQAQLLTVRIELFSIFAMVFYLVVALLTQKSVSSFTEDSRLDVVKSIIDSLFKFLEFFLIARFLLKLTAASIESDFVRFVYGISAVVYEPFKDILPAVRIADFGIIFESSTLIAIIVIIIFDLVTEGIIDSIAGVPKRPKQQPAPQYQQAAQPSININLPPQQPQVIDQRQVHFSQPQQPYPGYQANHLEGQRPPQYLPPQQGQYPQGHQPTFGQNAPRNNNAGGGFSA
;
A
#
# COMPACT_ATOMS: atom_id res chain seq x y z
N MET A 1 -18.52 -14.03 -4.66
CA MET A 1 -18.46 -12.75 -3.93
C MET A 1 -17.08 -12.44 -3.35
N ARG A 2 -16.43 -13.33 -2.57
CA ARG A 2 -15.09 -13.08 -1.96
C ARG A 2 -14.01 -12.61 -2.96
N ALA A 3 -13.89 -13.30 -4.10
CA ALA A 3 -12.91 -12.97 -5.13
C ALA A 3 -13.17 -11.59 -5.77
N GLN A 4 -14.43 -11.22 -5.98
CA GLN A 4 -14.80 -9.91 -6.53
C GLN A 4 -14.44 -8.79 -5.55
N LEU A 5 -14.74 -8.96 -4.27
CA LEU A 5 -14.44 -7.96 -3.25
C LEU A 5 -12.93 -7.73 -3.10
N ARG A 6 -12.14 -8.81 -3.12
CA ARG A 6 -10.67 -8.71 -3.16
C ARG A 6 -10.19 -7.98 -4.41
N ALA A 7 -10.72 -8.31 -5.58
CA ALA A 7 -10.37 -7.64 -6.83
C ALA A 7 -10.69 -6.13 -6.79
N VAL A 8 -11.81 -5.74 -6.17
CA VAL A 8 -12.17 -4.33 -5.99
C VAL A 8 -11.18 -3.59 -5.09
N VAL A 9 -10.84 -4.16 -3.93
CA VAL A 9 -9.85 -3.57 -3.01
C VAL A 9 -8.50 -3.39 -3.71
N PHE A 10 -8.00 -4.45 -4.36
CA PHE A 10 -6.75 -4.38 -5.12
C PHE A 10 -6.82 -3.41 -6.29
N GLY A 11 -7.97 -3.29 -6.96
CA GLY A 11 -8.17 -2.33 -8.03
C GLY A 11 -8.01 -0.89 -7.54
N ILE A 12 -8.68 -0.53 -6.44
CA ILE A 12 -8.64 0.83 -5.88
C ILE A 12 -7.21 1.19 -5.44
N PHE A 13 -6.60 0.36 -4.59
CA PHE A 13 -5.23 0.62 -4.10
C PHE A 13 -4.18 0.49 -5.22
N GLY A 14 -4.39 -0.42 -6.17
CA GLY A 14 -3.51 -0.59 -7.32
C GLY A 14 -3.48 0.64 -8.22
N ILE A 15 -4.63 1.29 -8.46
CA ILE A 15 -4.70 2.55 -9.21
C ILE A 15 -3.96 3.67 -8.47
N ALA A 16 -4.24 3.85 -7.17
CA ALA A 16 -3.55 4.86 -6.36
C ALA A 16 -2.02 4.65 -6.38
N LEU A 17 -1.57 3.40 -6.21
CA LEU A 17 -0.16 3.05 -6.22
C LEU A 17 0.48 3.27 -7.61
N ALA A 18 -0.23 2.93 -8.70
CA ALA A 18 0.25 3.19 -10.06
C ALA A 18 0.46 4.69 -10.31
N ILE A 19 -0.46 5.55 -9.86
CA ILE A 19 -0.32 7.02 -9.97
C ILE A 19 0.93 7.52 -9.23
N VAL A 20 1.16 7.02 -8.00
CA VAL A 20 2.35 7.38 -7.20
C VAL A 20 3.63 6.87 -7.86
N VAL A 21 3.64 5.65 -8.41
CA VAL A 21 4.78 5.08 -9.12
C VAL A 21 5.13 5.90 -10.36
N VAL A 22 4.13 6.29 -11.17
CA VAL A 22 4.37 7.15 -12.35
C VAL A 22 5.03 8.46 -11.94
N ARG A 23 4.57 9.10 -10.84
CA ARG A 23 5.21 10.29 -10.30
C ARG A 23 6.68 10.05 -9.93
N ILE A 24 6.97 8.98 -9.19
CA ILE A 24 8.34 8.61 -8.79
C ILE A 24 9.21 8.42 -10.03
N LEU A 25 8.72 7.73 -11.06
CA LEU A 25 9.45 7.53 -12.32
C LEU A 25 9.72 8.86 -13.03
N LEU A 26 8.74 9.75 -13.13
CA LEU A 26 8.92 11.08 -13.75
C LEU A 26 9.96 11.93 -13.00
N VAL A 27 9.95 11.88 -11.67
CA VAL A 27 10.96 12.53 -10.83
C VAL A 27 12.34 11.94 -11.08
N LEU A 28 12.46 10.61 -11.12
CA LEU A 28 13.71 9.88 -11.27
C LEU A 28 14.37 10.11 -12.63
N VAL A 29 13.59 10.16 -13.71
CA VAL A 29 14.11 10.45 -15.06
C VAL A 29 14.37 11.94 -15.30
N GLY A 30 14.07 12.81 -14.33
CA GLY A 30 14.24 14.25 -14.47
C GLY A 30 13.30 14.86 -15.52
N ALA A 31 12.06 14.37 -15.59
CA ALA A 31 11.08 14.84 -16.57
C ALA A 31 10.85 16.35 -16.48
N ASN A 32 10.66 17.01 -17.63
CA ASN A 32 10.42 18.45 -17.71
C ASN A 32 9.11 18.82 -17.00
N ARG A 33 9.20 19.57 -15.89
CA ARG A 33 8.05 19.97 -15.06
C ARG A 33 7.12 20.97 -15.74
N ASP A 34 7.56 21.62 -16.82
CA ASP A 34 6.72 22.55 -17.58
C ASP A 34 5.88 21.83 -18.66
N SER A 35 6.12 20.53 -18.87
CA SER A 35 5.33 19.72 -19.79
C SER A 35 3.93 19.47 -19.22
N GLN A 36 2.89 19.75 -20.02
CA GLN A 36 1.49 19.50 -19.65
C GLN A 36 1.23 18.06 -19.18
N PHE A 37 1.90 17.08 -19.82
CA PHE A 37 1.81 15.67 -19.41
C PHE A 37 2.36 15.45 -17.99
N VAL A 38 3.50 16.08 -17.66
CA VAL A 38 4.12 15.95 -16.34
C VAL A 38 3.27 16.66 -15.29
N ILE A 39 2.81 17.88 -15.57
CA ILE A 39 1.92 18.65 -14.69
C ILE A 39 0.69 17.82 -14.32
N PHE A 40 0.02 17.22 -15.31
CA PHE A 40 -1.14 16.36 -15.10
C PHE A 40 -0.87 15.23 -14.09
N TRP A 41 0.24 14.50 -14.24
CA TRP A 41 0.59 13.42 -13.31
C TRP A 41 0.98 13.92 -11.92
N PHE A 42 1.65 15.06 -11.83
CA PHE A 42 1.99 15.67 -10.55
C PHE A 42 0.74 16.15 -9.81
N ASP A 43 -0.20 16.78 -10.51
CA ASP A 43 -1.46 17.25 -9.93
C ASP A 43 -2.33 16.09 -9.48
N MET A 44 -2.48 15.06 -10.30
CA MET A 44 -3.23 13.86 -9.94
C MET A 44 -2.60 13.14 -8.73
N SER A 45 -1.28 12.98 -8.73
CA SER A 45 -0.58 12.31 -7.62
C SER A 45 -0.58 13.13 -6.34
N ASN A 46 -0.73 14.46 -6.40
CA ASN A 46 -0.78 15.32 -5.22
C ASN A 46 -1.93 14.96 -4.26
N MET A 47 -3.05 14.42 -4.76
CA MET A 47 -4.13 13.91 -3.91
C MET A 47 -3.65 12.77 -2.99
N PHE A 48 -2.74 11.93 -3.48
CA PHE A 48 -2.27 10.74 -2.76
C PHE A 48 -1.01 11.01 -1.93
N VAL A 49 -0.11 11.86 -2.43
CA VAL A 49 1.17 12.12 -1.75
C VAL A 49 1.15 13.39 -0.89
N GLY A 50 0.14 14.25 -1.07
CA GLY A 50 0.06 15.56 -0.41
C GLY A 50 0.06 15.47 1.12
N ALA A 51 -0.66 14.50 1.67
CA ALA A 51 -0.70 14.26 3.12
C ALA A 51 0.67 13.93 3.71
N PHE A 52 1.58 13.37 2.90
CA PHE A 52 2.92 12.96 3.32
C PHE A 52 3.97 14.06 3.14
N ARG A 53 3.57 15.26 2.71
CA ARG A 53 4.46 16.42 2.66
C ARG A 53 4.95 16.76 4.06
N ASP A 54 6.18 17.25 4.11
CA ASP A 54 6.82 17.76 5.31
C ASP A 54 6.96 16.75 6.46
N ILE A 55 6.88 15.43 6.20
CA ILE A 55 7.20 14.43 7.23
C ILE A 55 8.68 14.58 7.66
N TYR A 56 9.59 14.83 6.73
CA TYR A 56 11.03 14.99 7.02
C TYR A 56 11.63 16.23 6.33
N PRO A 57 11.31 17.45 6.79
CA PRO A 57 11.76 18.67 6.12
C PRO A 57 13.29 18.82 6.16
N GLN A 58 13.93 18.35 7.23
CA GLN A 58 15.39 18.38 7.38
C GLN A 58 16.09 17.46 6.37
N LEU A 59 15.61 16.22 6.21
CA LEU A 59 16.14 15.28 5.23
C LEU A 59 15.89 15.77 3.80
N GLN A 60 14.76 16.41 3.55
CA GLN A 60 14.44 16.96 2.23
C GLN A 60 15.44 18.04 1.82
N ALA A 61 15.86 18.91 2.74
CA ALA A 61 16.89 19.92 2.45
C ALA A 61 18.25 19.31 2.09
N GLN A 62 18.63 18.22 2.75
CA GLN A 62 19.89 17.50 2.49
C GLN A 62 19.85 16.68 1.20
N LEU A 63 18.68 16.11 0.88
CA LEU A 63 18.46 15.28 -0.31
C LEU A 63 18.25 16.10 -1.59
N LEU A 64 18.26 17.44 -1.56
CA LEU A 64 18.10 18.28 -2.77
C LEU A 64 19.09 17.94 -3.89
N THR A 65 20.26 17.37 -3.55
CA THR A 65 21.27 16.92 -4.53
C THR A 65 20.79 15.72 -5.36
N VAL A 66 20.02 14.81 -4.78
CA VAL A 66 19.46 13.64 -5.46
C VAL A 66 17.96 13.85 -5.48
N ARG A 67 17.39 14.27 -6.62
CA ARG A 67 15.96 14.62 -6.79
C ARG A 67 15.01 13.46 -6.45
N ILE A 68 14.94 13.03 -5.20
CA ILE A 68 14.10 11.95 -4.69
C ILE A 68 13.05 12.61 -3.81
N GLU A 69 11.80 12.44 -4.20
CA GLU A 69 10.66 12.91 -3.41
C GLU A 69 10.34 11.86 -2.33
N LEU A 70 11.03 11.97 -1.19
CA LEU A 70 10.92 11.03 -0.07
C LEU A 70 9.46 10.78 0.36
N PHE A 71 8.64 11.81 0.38
CA PHE A 71 7.22 11.72 0.71
C PHE A 71 6.43 10.80 -0.25
N SER A 72 6.82 10.69 -1.52
CA SER A 72 6.18 9.79 -2.49
C SER A 72 6.51 8.32 -2.18
N ILE A 73 7.75 8.06 -1.72
CA ILE A 73 8.16 6.72 -1.27
C ILE A 73 7.37 6.34 -0.02
N PHE A 74 7.23 7.24 0.95
CA PHE A 74 6.41 7.02 2.14
C PHE A 74 4.96 6.74 1.77
N ALA A 75 4.36 7.52 0.88
CA ALA A 75 3.01 7.30 0.39
C ALA A 75 2.87 5.89 -0.22
N MET A 76 3.80 5.48 -1.09
CA MET A 76 3.79 4.15 -1.71
C MET A 76 3.83 3.02 -0.67
N VAL A 77 4.77 3.07 0.29
CA VAL A 77 4.88 2.06 1.34
C VAL A 77 3.62 2.03 2.21
N PHE A 78 3.12 3.21 2.60
CA PHE A 78 1.92 3.31 3.41
C PHE A 78 0.70 2.71 2.70
N TYR A 79 0.45 3.08 1.44
CA TYR A 79 -0.67 2.53 0.68
C TYR A 79 -0.55 1.03 0.46
N LEU A 80 0.66 0.50 0.27
CA LEU A 80 0.89 -0.94 0.18
C LEU A 80 0.48 -1.64 1.48
N VAL A 81 0.90 -1.12 2.63
CA VAL A 81 0.55 -1.72 3.93
C VAL A 81 -0.96 -1.62 4.20
N VAL A 82 -1.57 -0.45 3.95
CA VAL A 82 -3.02 -0.27 4.13
C VAL A 82 -3.81 -1.20 3.19
N ALA A 83 -3.35 -1.40 1.95
CA ALA A 83 -3.98 -2.35 1.03
C ALA A 83 -3.96 -3.78 1.58
N LEU A 84 -2.82 -4.22 2.14
CA LEU A 84 -2.67 -5.56 2.73
C LEU A 84 -3.53 -5.74 3.99
N LEU A 85 -3.58 -4.72 4.85
CA LEU A 85 -4.45 -4.74 6.04
C LEU A 85 -5.92 -4.81 5.61
N THR A 86 -6.33 -3.93 4.70
CA THR A 86 -7.71 -3.89 4.18
C THR A 86 -8.09 -5.22 3.51
N GLN A 87 -7.18 -5.85 2.76
CA GLN A 87 -7.44 -7.14 2.13
C GLN A 87 -7.76 -8.23 3.18
N LYS A 88 -7.03 -8.26 4.29
CA LYS A 88 -7.31 -9.18 5.40
C LYS A 88 -8.66 -8.85 6.03
N SER A 89 -8.89 -7.59 6.37
CA SER A 89 -10.15 -7.08 6.94
C SER A 89 -11.36 -7.32 6.04
N VAL A 90 -11.19 -7.34 4.73
CA VAL A 90 -12.30 -7.56 3.79
C VAL A 90 -12.56 -9.05 3.60
N SER A 91 -11.52 -9.88 3.72
CA SER A 91 -11.68 -11.33 3.67
C SER A 91 -12.43 -11.86 4.89
N SER A 92 -12.32 -11.19 6.04
CA SER A 92 -13.01 -11.57 7.29
C SER A 92 -14.53 -11.58 7.17
N PHE A 93 -15.11 -10.54 6.56
CA PHE A 93 -16.56 -10.38 6.45
C PHE A 93 -17.26 -11.43 5.60
N THR A 94 -16.49 -12.29 4.94
CA THR A 94 -17.05 -13.24 4.01
C THR A 94 -17.19 -14.66 4.58
N GLU A 95 -16.78 -14.87 5.82
CA GLU A 95 -16.84 -16.16 6.53
C GLU A 95 -18.27 -16.63 6.80
N ASP A 96 -18.49 -17.95 6.78
CA ASP A 96 -19.83 -18.54 6.84
C ASP A 96 -20.35 -18.65 8.29
N SER A 97 -19.46 -18.59 9.28
CA SER A 97 -19.78 -18.67 10.71
C SER A 97 -19.76 -17.30 11.36
N ARG A 98 -20.78 -16.99 12.18
CA ARG A 98 -20.84 -15.73 12.96
C ARG A 98 -19.66 -15.59 13.91
N LEU A 99 -19.17 -16.69 14.49
CA LEU A 99 -18.03 -16.66 15.40
C LEU A 99 -16.75 -16.32 14.66
N ASP A 100 -16.57 -16.86 13.46
CA ASP A 100 -15.41 -16.56 12.62
C ASP A 100 -15.43 -15.06 12.24
N VAL A 101 -16.58 -14.55 11.79
CA VAL A 101 -16.73 -13.11 11.46
C VAL A 101 -16.37 -12.22 12.66
N VAL A 102 -16.85 -12.54 13.87
CA VAL A 102 -16.49 -11.78 15.08
C VAL A 102 -14.99 -11.87 15.39
N LYS A 103 -14.42 -13.07 15.35
CA LYS A 103 -12.97 -13.28 15.54
C LYS A 103 -12.16 -12.43 14.58
N SER A 104 -12.60 -12.42 13.32
CA SER A 104 -11.88 -11.84 12.21
C SER A 104 -12.04 -10.30 12.15
N ILE A 105 -13.15 -9.75 12.67
CA ILE A 105 -13.30 -8.31 12.97
C ILE A 105 -12.35 -7.88 14.10
N ILE A 106 -12.27 -8.66 15.18
CA ILE A 106 -11.41 -8.36 16.33
C ILE A 106 -9.93 -8.40 15.94
N ASP A 107 -9.49 -9.46 15.24
CA ASP A 107 -8.13 -9.57 14.69
C ASP A 107 -7.81 -8.37 13.80
N SER A 108 -8.71 -8.04 12.87
CA SER A 108 -8.54 -6.86 12.01
C SER A 108 -8.37 -5.57 12.82
N LEU A 109 -9.15 -5.37 13.88
CA LEU A 109 -9.05 -4.17 14.72
C LEU A 109 -7.69 -4.10 15.41
N PHE A 110 -7.22 -5.21 16.01
CA PHE A 110 -5.89 -5.26 16.63
C PHE A 110 -4.78 -4.98 15.63
N LYS A 111 -4.83 -5.56 14.42
CA LYS A 111 -3.82 -5.27 13.37
C LYS A 111 -3.79 -3.80 12.95
N PHE A 112 -4.94 -3.13 12.90
CA PHE A 112 -4.98 -1.69 12.65
C PHE A 112 -4.33 -0.90 13.80
N LEU A 113 -4.67 -1.21 15.05
CA LEU A 113 -4.09 -0.52 16.21
C LEU A 113 -2.58 -0.75 16.31
N GLU A 114 -2.11 -1.98 16.12
CA GLU A 114 -0.69 -2.34 16.05
C GLU A 114 0.03 -1.53 14.97
N PHE A 115 -0.55 -1.46 13.76
CA PHE A 115 0.02 -0.69 12.67
C PHE A 115 0.18 0.79 13.02
N PHE A 116 -0.84 1.43 13.60
CA PHE A 116 -0.75 2.84 13.99
C PHE A 116 0.24 3.09 15.12
N LEU A 117 0.37 2.18 16.09
CA LEU A 117 1.38 2.29 17.15
C LEU A 117 2.79 2.10 16.61
N ILE A 118 3.02 1.13 15.73
CA ILE A 118 4.31 0.92 15.06
C ILE A 118 4.66 2.14 14.20
N ALA A 119 3.69 2.64 13.42
CA ALA A 119 3.89 3.85 12.61
C ALA A 119 4.24 5.05 13.50
N ARG A 120 3.52 5.27 14.61
CA ARG A 120 3.85 6.30 15.59
C ARG A 120 5.28 6.15 16.10
N PHE A 121 5.66 4.95 16.53
CA PHE A 121 6.99 4.66 17.06
C PHE A 121 8.07 4.96 16.03
N LEU A 122 7.90 4.49 14.79
CA LEU A 122 8.84 4.75 13.70
C LEU A 122 8.96 6.24 13.40
N LEU A 123 7.84 6.97 13.30
CA LEU A 123 7.84 8.41 13.06
C LEU A 123 8.57 9.19 14.17
N LYS A 124 8.43 8.78 15.43
CA LYS A 124 9.19 9.36 16.55
C LYS A 124 10.69 9.04 16.46
N LEU A 125 11.01 7.79 16.12
CA LEU A 125 12.37 7.30 15.99
C LEU A 125 13.13 7.96 14.83
N THR A 126 12.44 8.37 13.77
CA THR A 126 13.02 9.01 12.60
C THR A 126 12.94 10.54 12.63
N ALA A 127 12.51 11.12 13.77
CA ALA A 127 12.34 12.57 13.93
C ALA A 127 11.37 13.21 12.92
N ALA A 128 10.26 12.52 12.63
CA ALA A 128 9.22 13.06 11.76
C ALA A 128 8.60 14.35 12.32
N SER A 129 8.30 15.30 11.44
CA SER A 129 7.73 16.59 11.79
C SER A 129 6.32 16.46 12.34
N ILE A 130 6.08 17.02 13.53
CA ILE A 130 4.75 17.11 14.13
C ILE A 130 3.80 18.04 13.37
N GLU A 131 4.33 18.90 12.50
CA GLU A 131 3.52 19.82 11.68
C GLU A 131 2.91 19.11 10.46
N SER A 132 3.45 17.96 10.05
CA SER A 132 2.92 17.19 8.93
C SER A 132 1.52 16.65 9.24
N ASP A 133 0.58 16.82 8.32
CA ASP A 133 -0.80 16.35 8.48
C ASP A 133 -0.86 14.84 8.72
N PHE A 134 -0.06 14.06 7.99
CA PHE A 134 0.00 12.60 8.17
C PHE A 134 0.52 12.21 9.55
N VAL A 135 1.54 12.89 10.07
CA VAL A 135 2.09 12.59 11.40
C VAL A 135 1.05 12.90 12.47
N ARG A 136 0.35 14.05 12.37
CA ARG A 136 -0.75 14.41 13.28
C ARG A 136 -1.89 13.39 13.24
N PHE A 137 -2.26 12.93 12.04
CA PHE A 137 -3.26 11.88 11.87
C PHE A 137 -2.86 10.58 12.58
N VAL A 138 -1.65 10.07 12.33
CA VAL A 138 -1.14 8.85 12.97
C VAL A 138 -1.09 9.03 14.50
N TYR A 139 -0.63 10.18 14.99
CA TYR A 139 -0.55 10.45 16.42
C TYR A 139 -1.93 10.57 17.06
N GLY A 140 -2.91 11.16 16.36
CA GLY A 140 -4.28 11.28 16.83
C GLY A 140 -4.98 9.93 16.98
N ILE A 141 -4.89 9.06 15.97
CA ILE A 141 -5.49 7.72 16.04
C ILE A 141 -4.82 6.86 17.11
N SER A 142 -3.48 6.85 17.13
CA SER A 142 -2.73 6.04 18.10
C SER A 142 -2.85 6.54 19.55
N ALA A 143 -3.26 7.79 19.77
CA ALA A 143 -3.37 8.38 21.11
C ALA A 143 -4.30 7.57 22.02
N VAL A 144 -5.45 7.10 21.51
CA VAL A 144 -6.44 6.35 22.29
C VAL A 144 -5.83 5.11 22.96
N VAL A 145 -4.91 4.45 22.28
CA VAL A 145 -4.27 3.22 22.78
C VAL A 145 -2.97 3.52 23.53
N TYR A 146 -2.26 4.58 23.13
CA TYR A 146 -1.01 4.98 23.75
C TYR A 146 -1.18 5.64 25.12
N GLU A 147 -2.26 6.41 25.32
CA GLU A 147 -2.46 7.27 26.49
C GLU A 147 -2.27 6.56 27.85
N PRO A 148 -2.78 5.34 28.08
CA PRO A 148 -2.57 4.61 29.34
C PRO A 148 -1.10 4.29 29.64
N PHE A 149 -0.23 4.31 28.63
CA PHE A 149 1.21 4.00 28.75
C PHE A 149 2.09 5.23 28.77
N LYS A 150 1.50 6.41 28.58
CA LYS A 150 2.22 7.68 28.56
C LYS A 150 2.99 7.87 29.87
N ASP A 151 4.26 8.25 29.74
CA ASP A 151 5.15 8.55 30.86
C ASP A 151 5.44 7.39 31.84
N ILE A 152 5.06 6.14 31.52
CA ILE A 152 5.48 4.95 32.29
C ILE A 152 7.01 4.82 32.31
N LEU A 153 7.67 5.12 31.19
CA LEU A 153 9.13 5.19 31.09
C LEU A 153 9.56 6.51 30.46
N PRO A 154 10.70 7.08 30.88
CA PRO A 154 11.23 8.29 30.26
C PRO A 154 11.58 8.05 28.79
N ALA A 155 11.30 9.04 27.95
CA ALA A 155 11.73 9.04 26.56
C ALA A 155 13.22 9.38 26.47
N VAL A 156 13.96 8.63 25.64
CA VAL A 156 15.38 8.90 25.37
C VAL A 156 15.45 9.80 24.13
N ARG A 157 16.08 10.97 24.28
CA ARG A 157 16.20 11.97 23.21
C ARG A 157 17.65 12.06 22.75
N ILE A 158 17.87 11.99 21.44
CA ILE A 158 19.17 12.24 20.83
C ILE A 158 19.09 13.64 20.20
N ALA A 159 19.58 14.64 20.94
CA ALA A 159 19.38 16.06 20.63
C ALA A 159 19.86 16.43 19.22
N ASP A 160 20.99 15.88 18.79
CA ASP A 160 21.65 16.23 17.53
C ASP A 160 20.82 15.90 16.28
N PHE A 161 19.90 14.92 16.38
CA PHE A 161 19.10 14.44 15.26
C PHE A 161 17.59 14.61 15.45
N GLY A 162 17.16 15.18 16.59
CA GLY A 162 15.76 15.27 16.95
C GLY A 162 15.06 13.91 17.14
N ILE A 163 15.82 12.83 17.23
CA ILE A 163 15.30 11.46 17.39
C ILE A 163 14.77 11.29 18.81
N ILE A 164 13.54 10.76 18.91
CA ILE A 164 12.89 10.48 20.18
C ILE A 164 12.58 8.98 20.25
N PHE A 165 13.31 8.26 21.09
CA PHE A 165 12.98 6.89 21.43
C PHE A 165 11.94 6.89 22.56
N GLU A 166 10.69 6.68 22.18
CA GLU A 166 9.54 6.71 23.09
C GLU A 166 9.27 5.30 23.67
N SER A 167 10.01 4.93 24.71
CA SER A 167 9.92 3.62 25.39
C SER A 167 8.49 3.23 25.76
N SER A 168 7.67 4.20 26.18
CA SER A 168 6.23 4.01 26.43
C SER A 168 5.45 3.51 25.21
N THR A 169 5.74 4.01 24.00
CA THR A 169 5.07 3.51 22.78
C THR A 169 5.49 2.07 22.50
N LEU A 170 6.77 1.73 22.71
CA LEU A 170 7.23 0.34 22.54
C LEU A 170 6.52 -0.61 23.52
N ILE A 171 6.34 -0.20 24.77
CA ILE A 171 5.55 -0.97 25.75
C ILE A 171 4.11 -1.12 25.27
N ALA A 172 3.47 -0.05 24.80
CA ALA A 172 2.11 -0.10 24.27
C ALA A 172 1.98 -1.11 23.12
N ILE A 173 2.95 -1.16 22.20
CA ILE A 173 2.98 -2.16 21.11
C ILE A 173 3.02 -3.58 21.69
N ILE A 174 3.95 -3.85 22.61
CA ILE A 174 4.11 -5.19 23.21
C ILE A 174 2.82 -5.62 23.92
N VAL A 175 2.22 -4.73 24.72
CA VAL A 175 1.01 -5.02 25.48
C VAL A 175 -0.16 -5.30 24.55
N ILE A 176 -0.33 -4.52 23.48
CA ILE A 176 -1.38 -4.74 22.49
C ILE A 176 -1.24 -6.07 21.76
N ILE A 177 -0.01 -6.45 21.37
CA ILE A 177 0.26 -7.77 20.78
C ILE A 177 -0.12 -8.90 21.75
N ILE A 178 0.19 -8.75 23.05
CA ILE A 178 -0.21 -9.73 24.06
C ILE A 178 -1.74 -9.81 24.17
N PHE A 179 -2.43 -8.67 24.18
CA PHE A 179 -3.89 -8.63 24.20
C PHE A 179 -4.52 -9.30 22.97
N ASP A 180 -3.96 -9.09 21.78
CA ASP A 180 -4.39 -9.74 20.54
C ASP A 180 -4.30 -11.28 20.67
N LEU A 181 -3.13 -11.79 21.06
CA LEU A 181 -2.89 -13.22 21.25
C LEU A 181 -3.78 -13.85 22.32
N VAL A 182 -3.99 -13.15 23.45
CA VAL A 182 -4.87 -13.63 24.53
C VAL A 182 -6.32 -13.65 24.06
N THR A 183 -6.77 -12.61 23.36
CA THR A 183 -8.14 -12.52 22.85
C THR A 183 -8.43 -13.62 21.84
N GLU A 184 -7.50 -13.90 20.92
CA GLU A 184 -7.60 -15.04 20.01
C GLU A 184 -7.75 -16.37 20.79
N GLY A 185 -6.90 -16.59 21.80
CA GLY A 185 -6.96 -17.80 22.63
C GLY A 185 -8.27 -17.98 23.38
N ILE A 186 -8.88 -16.90 23.88
CA ILE A 186 -10.19 -16.91 24.53
C ILE A 186 -11.29 -17.26 23.53
N ILE A 187 -11.29 -16.63 22.36
CA ILE A 187 -12.30 -16.89 21.31
C ILE A 187 -12.24 -18.34 20.85
N ASP A 188 -11.05 -18.88 20.61
CA ASP A 188 -10.87 -20.28 20.20
C ASP A 188 -11.36 -21.26 21.28
N SER A 189 -11.14 -20.93 22.56
CA SER A 189 -11.60 -21.73 23.69
C SER A 189 -13.13 -21.74 23.81
N ILE A 190 -13.78 -20.60 23.59
CA ILE A 190 -15.25 -20.46 23.62
C ILE A 190 -15.89 -21.15 22.41
N ALA A 191 -15.27 -21.04 21.24
CA ALA A 191 -15.77 -21.66 20.01
C ALA A 191 -15.70 -23.20 20.06
N GLY A 192 -15.06 -23.77 21.08
CA GLY A 192 -14.92 -25.22 21.25
C GLY A 192 -14.18 -25.87 20.08
N VAL A 193 -13.36 -25.10 19.35
CA VAL A 193 -12.62 -25.59 18.20
C VAL A 193 -11.59 -26.58 18.74
N PRO A 194 -11.74 -27.89 18.50
CA PRO A 194 -10.72 -28.84 18.92
C PRO A 194 -9.44 -28.41 18.22
N LYS A 195 -8.38 -28.14 18.99
CA LYS A 195 -7.06 -27.76 18.45
C LYS A 195 -6.74 -28.79 17.37
N ARG A 196 -6.87 -28.42 16.09
CA ARG A 196 -6.52 -29.33 14.99
C ARG A 196 -5.09 -29.76 15.30
N PRO A 197 -4.81 -31.05 15.57
CA PRO A 197 -3.45 -31.48 15.76
C PRO A 197 -2.72 -30.99 14.51
N LYS A 198 -1.71 -30.11 14.69
CA LYS A 198 -0.93 -29.55 13.59
C LYS A 198 -0.65 -30.73 12.68
N GLN A 199 -1.27 -30.76 11.49
CA GLN A 199 -1.19 -31.90 10.60
C GLN A 199 0.29 -32.13 10.40
N GLN A 200 0.80 -33.14 11.10
CA GLN A 200 2.19 -33.52 11.05
C GLN A 200 2.36 -33.81 9.57
N PRO A 201 3.18 -33.02 8.84
CA PRO A 201 3.26 -33.11 7.38
C PRO A 201 3.37 -34.59 7.09
N ALA A 202 2.35 -35.14 6.41
CA ALA A 202 2.24 -36.57 6.20
C ALA A 202 3.63 -37.02 5.79
N PRO A 203 4.26 -37.98 6.51
CA PRO A 203 5.65 -38.35 6.26
C PRO A 203 5.78 -38.43 4.76
N GLN A 204 6.58 -37.53 4.17
CA GLN A 204 6.80 -37.54 2.74
C GLN A 204 7.28 -38.95 2.50
N TYR A 205 6.41 -39.81 1.95
CA TYR A 205 6.80 -41.13 1.56
C TYR A 205 7.94 -40.84 0.60
N GLN A 206 9.18 -41.10 1.06
CA GLN A 206 10.35 -41.09 0.22
C GLN A 206 9.90 -41.87 -0.98
N GLN A 207 9.73 -41.15 -2.09
CA GLN A 207 9.23 -41.70 -3.33
C GLN A 207 10.23 -42.80 -3.62
N ALA A 208 9.84 -44.05 -3.29
CA ALA A 208 10.74 -45.18 -3.38
C ALA A 208 11.21 -45.14 -4.82
N ALA A 209 12.54 -45.00 -5.01
CA ALA A 209 13.15 -44.78 -6.30
C ALA A 209 12.44 -45.67 -7.31
N GLN A 210 11.64 -45.06 -8.18
CA GLN A 210 10.91 -45.83 -9.17
C GLN A 210 11.98 -46.57 -9.97
N PRO A 211 11.94 -47.91 -10.03
CA PRO A 211 12.91 -48.63 -10.82
C PRO A 211 12.79 -48.11 -12.25
N SER A 212 13.88 -47.51 -12.74
CA SER A 212 13.99 -47.09 -14.13
C SER A 212 13.91 -48.33 -15.00
N ILE A 213 12.71 -48.71 -15.43
CA ILE A 213 12.53 -49.72 -16.45
C ILE A 213 13.04 -49.10 -17.74
N ASN A 214 14.29 -49.39 -18.08
CA ASN A 214 14.88 -49.10 -19.37
C ASN A 214 14.22 -50.03 -20.40
N ILE A 215 13.03 -49.66 -20.86
CA ILE A 215 12.39 -50.31 -22.00
C ILE A 215 13.18 -49.85 -23.22
N ASN A 216 14.05 -50.71 -23.70
CA ASN A 216 14.77 -50.53 -24.95
C ASN A 216 13.76 -50.68 -26.09
N LEU A 217 13.05 -49.59 -26.45
CA LEU A 217 12.16 -49.59 -27.60
C LEU A 217 12.99 -49.65 -28.89
N PRO A 218 12.67 -50.55 -29.84
CA PRO A 218 13.26 -50.48 -31.18
C PRO A 218 12.87 -49.16 -31.85
N PRO A 219 13.73 -48.61 -32.74
CA PRO A 219 13.48 -47.35 -33.42
C PRO A 219 12.16 -47.42 -34.20
N GLN A 220 11.17 -46.64 -33.76
CA GLN A 220 9.91 -46.52 -34.47
C GLN A 220 10.16 -45.75 -35.78
N GLN A 221 9.85 -46.40 -36.90
CA GLN A 221 9.74 -45.73 -38.18
C GLN A 221 8.61 -44.68 -38.12
N PRO A 222 8.79 -43.50 -38.73
CA PRO A 222 7.77 -42.44 -38.70
C PRO A 222 6.48 -42.92 -39.36
N GLN A 223 5.44 -43.15 -38.56
CA GLN A 223 4.11 -43.39 -39.07
C GLN A 223 3.48 -42.05 -39.49
N VAL A 224 3.14 -41.97 -40.77
CA VAL A 224 2.32 -40.90 -41.35
C VAL A 224 0.93 -41.02 -40.72
N ILE A 225 0.59 -40.06 -39.88
CA ILE A 225 -0.74 -39.98 -39.26
C ILE A 225 -1.73 -39.49 -40.32
N ASP A 226 -2.59 -40.39 -40.78
CA ASP A 226 -3.77 -40.05 -41.59
C ASP A 226 -4.85 -39.48 -40.66
N GLN A 227 -5.20 -38.21 -40.88
CA GLN A 227 -5.96 -37.35 -39.96
C GLN A 227 -7.49 -37.50 -40.12
N ARG A 228 -7.96 -38.64 -40.63
CA ARG A 228 -9.39 -38.91 -40.81
C ARG A 228 -9.84 -39.96 -39.81
N GLN A 229 -10.87 -39.62 -39.05
CA GLN A 229 -11.59 -40.46 -38.07
C GLN A 229 -11.06 -40.38 -36.64
N VAL A 230 -11.45 -39.32 -35.94
CA VAL A 230 -11.73 -39.44 -34.50
C VAL A 230 -13.17 -39.01 -34.28
N HIS A 231 -14.04 -40.02 -34.16
CA HIS A 231 -15.45 -39.88 -33.80
C HIS A 231 -15.52 -39.66 -32.28
N PHE A 232 -15.74 -38.41 -31.86
CA PHE A 232 -15.94 -38.06 -30.46
C PHE A 232 -17.44 -38.10 -30.12
N SER A 233 -17.84 -39.10 -29.33
CA SER A 233 -19.15 -39.13 -28.66
C SER A 233 -19.06 -38.31 -27.37
N GLN A 234 -19.55 -37.06 -27.39
CA GLN A 234 -19.70 -36.24 -26.17
C GLN A 234 -21.09 -36.45 -25.55
N PRO A 235 -21.21 -36.67 -24.23
CA PRO A 235 -22.49 -36.57 -23.53
C PRO A 235 -22.95 -35.11 -23.45
N GLN A 236 -24.16 -34.85 -23.95
CA GLN A 236 -24.85 -33.56 -23.93
C GLN A 236 -25.19 -33.13 -22.49
N GLN A 237 -24.67 -31.97 -22.08
CA GLN A 237 -25.15 -31.20 -20.93
C GLN A 237 -25.87 -29.96 -21.48
N PRO A 238 -27.14 -29.70 -21.11
CA PRO A 238 -27.89 -28.56 -21.61
C PRO A 238 -27.49 -27.29 -20.86
N TYR A 239 -26.73 -26.41 -21.51
CA TYR A 239 -26.49 -25.05 -21.03
C TYR A 239 -27.56 -24.08 -21.58
N PRO A 240 -28.20 -23.25 -20.75
CA PRO A 240 -29.09 -22.18 -21.19
C PRO A 240 -28.29 -21.06 -21.88
N GLY A 241 -28.82 -20.61 -23.01
CA GLY A 241 -28.17 -19.70 -23.95
C GLY A 241 -27.81 -18.33 -23.40
N TYR A 242 -26.63 -17.85 -23.83
CA TYR A 242 -26.32 -16.44 -23.91
C TYR A 242 -26.36 -16.01 -25.38
N GLN A 243 -27.25 -15.07 -25.68
CA GLN A 243 -27.34 -14.39 -26.96
C GLN A 243 -26.07 -13.57 -27.19
N ALA A 244 -25.34 -13.90 -28.25
CA ALA A 244 -24.29 -13.06 -28.78
C ALA A 244 -24.94 -11.91 -29.56
N ASN A 245 -24.92 -10.70 -28.98
CA ASN A 245 -25.24 -9.50 -29.71
C ASN A 245 -24.10 -9.16 -30.66
N HIS A 246 -24.42 -9.20 -31.95
CA HIS A 246 -23.68 -8.58 -33.03
C HIS A 246 -23.52 -7.08 -32.77
N LEU A 247 -22.30 -6.57 -32.78
CA LEU A 247 -22.03 -5.14 -32.97
C LEU A 247 -21.11 -4.99 -34.17
N GLU A 248 -21.75 -4.54 -35.25
CA GLU A 248 -21.19 -4.12 -36.52
C GLU A 248 -20.21 -2.94 -36.37
N GLY A 249 -19.39 -2.81 -37.41
CA GLY A 249 -18.24 -1.91 -37.50
C GLY A 249 -18.51 -0.46 -37.13
N GLN A 250 -17.58 0.08 -36.33
CA GLN A 250 -17.33 1.52 -36.28
C GLN A 250 -15.97 1.81 -36.92
N ARG A 251 -16.02 2.69 -37.93
CA ARG A 251 -14.88 3.19 -38.70
C ARG A 251 -13.90 3.95 -37.79
N PRO A 252 -12.59 3.93 -38.08
CA PRO A 252 -11.64 4.79 -37.38
C PRO A 252 -11.88 6.27 -37.72
N PRO A 253 -11.75 7.19 -36.75
CA PRO A 253 -11.85 8.63 -37.00
C PRO A 253 -10.68 9.15 -37.85
N GLN A 254 -11.02 9.99 -38.83
CA GLN A 254 -10.06 10.77 -39.62
C GLN A 254 -9.33 11.78 -38.73
N TYR A 255 -7.99 11.76 -38.79
CA TYR A 255 -7.14 12.78 -38.19
C TYR A 255 -7.24 14.09 -39.00
N LEU A 256 -7.71 15.15 -38.34
CA LEU A 256 -7.54 16.53 -38.80
C LEU A 256 -6.15 17.05 -38.35
N PRO A 257 -5.39 17.74 -39.21
CA PRO A 257 -4.13 18.36 -38.82
C PRO A 257 -4.36 19.56 -37.87
N PRO A 258 -3.44 19.80 -36.92
CA PRO A 258 -3.57 20.92 -35.99
C PRO A 258 -3.40 22.27 -36.70
N GLN A 259 -4.35 23.19 -36.47
CA GLN A 259 -4.21 24.59 -36.83
C GLN A 259 -3.14 25.25 -35.96
N GLN A 260 -2.20 25.95 -36.60
CA GLN A 260 -1.17 26.75 -35.96
C GLN A 260 -1.81 27.99 -35.33
N GLY A 261 -2.04 27.92 -34.02
CA GLY A 261 -2.48 29.06 -33.22
C GLY A 261 -1.32 30.01 -32.94
N GLN A 262 -1.53 31.28 -33.32
CA GLN A 262 -0.68 32.43 -33.03
C GLN A 262 -0.50 32.62 -31.51
N TYR A 263 0.75 32.79 -31.06
CA TYR A 263 1.05 33.20 -29.70
C TYR A 263 0.88 34.72 -29.54
N PRO A 264 0.06 35.21 -28.60
CA PRO A 264 0.07 36.62 -28.22
C PRO A 264 1.30 36.94 -27.35
N GLN A 265 2.03 37.98 -27.76
CA GLN A 265 3.03 38.66 -26.94
C GLN A 265 2.36 39.29 -25.71
N GLY A 266 2.98 39.16 -24.54
CA GLY A 266 2.91 40.21 -23.54
C GLY A 266 3.00 39.73 -22.10
N HIS A 267 4.02 40.23 -21.40
CA HIS A 267 3.94 41.13 -20.23
C HIS A 267 5.07 40.80 -19.25
N GLN A 268 6.03 41.73 -19.16
CA GLN A 268 7.07 41.74 -18.14
C GLN A 268 6.46 42.17 -16.79
N PRO A 269 6.64 41.41 -15.70
CA PRO A 269 6.28 41.90 -14.37
C PRO A 269 7.37 42.85 -13.84
N THR A 270 6.91 44.03 -13.42
CA THR A 270 7.66 45.08 -12.76
C THR A 270 7.99 44.64 -11.33
N PHE A 271 9.28 44.56 -10.98
CA PHE A 271 9.75 44.28 -9.62
C PHE A 271 9.55 45.51 -8.73
N GLY A 272 8.53 45.47 -7.86
CA GLY A 272 8.34 46.41 -6.76
C GLY A 272 9.11 45.96 -5.52
N GLN A 273 10.20 46.65 -5.20
CA GLN A 273 10.90 46.58 -3.93
C GLN A 273 10.01 47.09 -2.80
N ASN A 274 9.77 46.28 -1.77
CA ASN A 274 9.35 46.77 -0.45
C ASN A 274 10.07 45.94 0.62
N ALA A 275 11.13 46.51 1.18
CA ALA A 275 11.83 45.99 2.34
C ALA A 275 11.09 46.40 3.63
N PRO A 276 10.83 45.47 4.57
CA PRO A 276 10.29 45.85 5.88
C PRO A 276 11.38 46.44 6.79
N ARG A 277 10.98 47.55 7.41
CA ARG A 277 11.68 48.39 8.38
C ARG A 277 11.86 47.62 9.70
N ASN A 278 13.09 47.35 10.10
CA ASN A 278 13.44 46.72 11.38
C ASN A 278 13.42 47.77 12.50
N ASN A 279 12.42 47.71 13.39
CA ASN A 279 12.38 48.46 14.64
C ASN A 279 12.60 47.50 15.80
N ASN A 280 13.85 47.35 16.24
CA ASN A 280 14.19 46.66 17.48
C ASN A 280 14.78 47.68 18.47
N ALA A 281 13.92 48.26 19.29
CA ALA A 281 14.28 48.89 20.56
C ALA A 281 13.93 47.83 21.63
N GLY A 282 14.89 47.28 22.37
CA GLY A 282 15.72 48.03 23.29
C GLY A 282 15.01 48.11 24.63
N GLY A 283 14.92 46.97 25.34
CA GLY A 283 14.31 46.87 26.67
C GLY A 283 15.17 46.00 27.55
N GLY A 284 16.17 46.61 28.19
CA GLY A 284 16.90 46.00 29.29
C GLY A 284 16.08 46.07 30.57
N PHE A 285 16.12 45.01 31.37
CA PHE A 285 15.87 45.12 32.80
C PHE A 285 16.86 44.24 33.57
N SER A 286 17.40 44.87 34.60
CA SER A 286 18.49 44.46 35.48
C SER A 286 17.99 43.63 36.66
N ALA A 287 18.93 42.84 37.20
CA ALA A 287 19.14 42.38 38.57
C ALA A 287 17.94 41.84 39.39
#